data_AF-A0AA35P8E6-F1
#
_entry.id   AF-A0AA35P8E6-F1
#
_cell.length_a   1.000
_cell.length_b   1.000
_cell.length_c   1.000
_cell.angle_alpha   90.00
_cell.angle_beta   90.00
_cell.angle_gamma   90.00
#
_symmetry.space_group_name_H-M   'P 1'
#
loop_
_entity.id
_entity.type
_entity.pdbx_description
1 polymer ?
#
loop_
_entity_poly.entity_id
_entity_poly.type
_entity_poly.pdbx_seq_one_letter_code
_entity_poly.pdbx_strand_id
1 'polypeptide(L)'
;MSGPDEREPGGGAAAGVVAAGAGGPLALGEAAGPGPGAPRSRGRRSGLGAGAGGGGGGGGLVRQPEPGGDRDSDAPPKKRLKLPGGAEGGGGGGVKLEERLYSVLCCTVCLDLPKASVYQCTNGHLMCAGCFIHLLADARLKEEQATCPNCRCEISKSLCCRNLAVEKAVSELPSECGFCMRQFPRSLLERHQKEECQDRVTRCKYKRIGCPWQGPFHELTVHEAECTHPTKTGNELMEILDEMDQTHKKEMQLYNSIFGLLSFEKIGYTEVQFRPYRTDDFITRLYYETPRFTVLNQTWVLKARVNDSERNPNLSCKRTLSFQLILKSKINSPMECSFLLLKGPYDDVKINPVIYHFVFTNENNETDYVPLPIIDSVECNKLLAAKNINLRLFIFQIQK
;
A
#
# COMPACT_ATOMS: atom_id res chain seq x y z
N MET A 1 -88.47 -26.32 -14.37
CA MET A 1 -88.07 -27.69 -14.74
C MET A 1 -86.55 -27.68 -14.83
N SER A 2 -85.86 -28.64 -14.19
CA SER A 2 -84.41 -28.92 -14.28
C SER A 2 -83.42 -27.78 -13.98
N GLY A 3 -82.72 -27.85 -12.84
CA GLY A 3 -81.45 -27.14 -12.57
C GLY A 3 -80.28 -28.15 -12.50
N PRO A 4 -79.20 -27.92 -11.71
CA PRO A 4 -78.70 -26.70 -11.08
C PRO A 4 -77.18 -26.44 -11.40
N ASP A 5 -76.53 -25.49 -10.71
CA ASP A 5 -75.17 -25.55 -10.08
C ASP A 5 -74.69 -24.13 -9.69
N GLU A 6 -74.49 -23.83 -8.39
CA GLU A 6 -73.22 -23.83 -7.63
C GLU A 6 -72.31 -22.61 -7.95
N ARG A 7 -72.33 -21.53 -7.14
CA ARG A 7 -71.67 -21.28 -5.83
C ARG A 7 -70.29 -20.57 -5.94
N GLU A 8 -70.16 -19.47 -5.19
CA GLU A 8 -68.98 -18.58 -5.06
C GLU A 8 -67.92 -19.17 -4.05
N PRO A 9 -66.90 -18.43 -3.49
CA PRO A 9 -66.44 -17.04 -3.72
C PRO A 9 -64.90 -16.74 -3.67
N GLY A 10 -64.54 -15.51 -4.07
CA GLY A 10 -63.65 -14.63 -3.29
C GLY A 10 -62.12 -14.70 -3.47
N GLY A 11 -61.45 -13.53 -3.49
CA GLY A 11 -59.97 -13.44 -3.49
C GLY A 11 -59.42 -12.01 -3.63
N GLY A 12 -58.97 -11.42 -2.52
CA GLY A 12 -58.55 -10.02 -2.39
C GLY A 12 -57.46 -9.47 -3.33
N ALA A 13 -57.52 -8.16 -3.55
CA ALA A 13 -56.56 -7.39 -4.36
C ALA A 13 -55.24 -7.13 -3.62
N ALA A 14 -54.10 -7.26 -4.32
CA ALA A 14 -52.79 -6.90 -3.82
C ALA A 14 -52.41 -5.46 -4.21
N ALA A 15 -51.95 -4.67 -3.24
CA ALA A 15 -51.47 -3.30 -3.48
C ALA A 15 -50.04 -3.30 -4.06
N GLY A 16 -49.80 -2.53 -5.11
CA GLY A 16 -48.47 -2.36 -5.70
C GLY A 16 -47.58 -1.44 -4.87
N VAL A 17 -46.29 -1.77 -4.78
CA VAL A 17 -45.25 -0.88 -4.23
C VAL A 17 -44.41 -0.34 -5.38
N VAL A 18 -44.38 0.98 -5.52
CA VAL A 18 -43.67 1.68 -6.59
C VAL A 18 -42.15 1.66 -6.37
N ALA A 19 -41.41 1.34 -7.43
CA ALA A 19 -39.96 1.50 -7.48
C ALA A 19 -39.61 2.95 -7.84
N ALA A 20 -38.69 3.56 -7.08
CA ALA A 20 -38.07 4.85 -7.40
C ALA A 20 -36.56 4.63 -7.64
N GLY A 21 -36.02 5.23 -8.71
CA GLY A 21 -34.64 5.06 -9.11
C GLY A 21 -33.83 6.37 -9.12
N ALA A 22 -32.50 6.19 -9.05
CA ALA A 22 -31.44 7.08 -9.53
C ALA A 22 -31.24 8.49 -8.91
N GLY A 23 -30.09 8.64 -8.23
CA GLY A 23 -29.05 9.58 -8.70
C GLY A 23 -28.88 10.94 -7.98
N GLY A 24 -27.67 11.20 -7.48
CA GLY A 24 -27.22 12.54 -7.04
C GLY A 24 -26.10 12.49 -5.99
N PRO A 25 -24.93 13.13 -6.18
CA PRO A 25 -23.76 12.93 -5.31
C PRO A 25 -23.72 13.87 -4.09
N LEU A 26 -23.11 13.40 -3.00
CA LEU A 26 -22.81 14.21 -1.83
C LEU A 26 -21.53 15.04 -2.04
N ALA A 27 -21.65 16.36 -1.92
CA ALA A 27 -20.52 17.27 -1.86
C ALA A 27 -19.97 17.35 -0.42
N LEU A 28 -18.65 17.22 -0.27
CA LEU A 28 -17.94 17.52 1.00
C LEU A 28 -17.43 18.96 0.95
N GLY A 29 -17.98 19.82 1.80
CA GLY A 29 -17.51 21.20 1.98
C GLY A 29 -16.33 21.27 2.95
N GLU A 30 -15.36 22.11 2.63
CA GLU A 30 -14.24 22.44 3.52
C GLU A 30 -14.71 23.18 4.78
N ALA A 31 -14.10 22.87 5.93
CA ALA A 31 -14.23 23.65 7.16
C ALA A 31 -12.84 23.92 7.75
N ALA A 32 -12.53 25.19 7.98
CA ALA A 32 -11.21 25.65 8.41
C ALA A 32 -10.91 25.33 9.88
N GLY A 33 -9.64 25.01 10.19
CA GLY A 33 -9.16 24.81 11.54
C GLY A 33 -8.72 26.11 12.24
N PRO A 34 -8.89 26.23 13.58
CA PRO A 34 -8.35 27.36 14.34
C PRO A 34 -6.87 27.18 14.68
N GLY A 35 -6.07 28.24 14.50
CA GLY A 35 -4.64 28.23 14.85
C GLY A 35 -4.37 28.57 16.34
N PRO A 36 -3.30 28.03 16.96
CA PRO A 36 -2.92 28.37 18.32
C PRO A 36 -2.06 29.66 18.36
N GLY A 37 -2.41 30.57 19.27
CA GLY A 37 -1.69 31.83 19.49
C GLY A 37 -0.41 31.68 20.33
N ALA A 38 0.55 32.58 20.11
CA ALA A 38 1.78 32.66 20.90
C ALA A 38 1.61 33.57 22.14
N PRO A 39 2.18 33.21 23.31
CA PRO A 39 2.40 34.15 24.40
C PRO A 39 3.78 34.83 24.29
N ARG A 40 3.80 36.15 24.44
CA ARG A 40 5.02 36.95 24.63
C ARG A 40 5.41 36.96 26.10
N SER A 41 6.70 36.81 26.41
CA SER A 41 7.27 37.25 27.71
C SER A 41 8.61 37.95 27.51
N ARG A 42 8.71 39.20 27.99
CA ARG A 42 9.91 40.03 27.90
C ARG A 42 10.89 39.75 29.05
N GLY A 43 12.12 39.39 28.70
CA GLY A 43 13.37 40.00 29.19
C GLY A 43 13.77 39.94 30.67
N ARG A 44 15.03 39.53 30.91
CA ARG A 44 15.98 40.31 31.75
C ARG A 44 17.44 40.01 31.38
N ARG A 45 18.35 40.93 31.74
CA ARG A 45 19.80 40.90 31.45
C ARG A 45 20.62 40.49 32.68
N SER A 46 21.64 39.66 32.47
CA SER A 46 22.97 39.62 33.17
C SER A 46 23.76 38.40 32.63
N GLY A 47 25.09 38.37 32.47
CA GLY A 47 26.12 39.43 32.49
C GLY A 47 27.56 38.83 32.51
N LEU A 48 28.54 39.56 31.95
CA LEU A 48 30.01 39.53 32.22
C LEU A 48 30.92 38.39 31.67
N GLY A 49 32.18 38.77 31.36
CA GLY A 49 33.34 37.92 30.99
C GLY A 49 33.66 37.88 29.48
N ALA A 50 34.63 38.56 28.85
CA ALA A 50 35.87 39.32 29.16
C ALA A 50 37.21 38.58 28.83
N GLY A 51 38.01 39.18 27.93
CA GLY A 51 39.43 38.86 27.62
C GLY A 51 39.69 38.07 26.30
N ALA A 52 40.86 38.15 25.64
CA ALA A 52 41.98 39.12 25.64
C ALA A 52 42.98 38.82 24.47
N GLY A 53 43.77 39.81 24.01
CA GLY A 53 44.89 39.67 23.03
C GLY A 53 44.46 39.64 21.55
N GLY A 54 45.16 40.20 20.54
CA GLY A 54 46.54 40.72 20.39
C GLY A 54 47.26 39.96 19.23
N GLY A 55 48.10 40.50 18.34
CA GLY A 55 48.50 41.87 17.99
C GLY A 55 49.76 41.89 17.07
N GLY A 56 49.73 42.63 15.94
CA GLY A 56 50.90 43.30 15.30
C GLY A 56 51.94 42.56 14.39
N GLY A 57 52.11 43.06 13.15
CA GLY A 57 53.38 43.13 12.36
C GLY A 57 53.91 41.86 11.63
N GLY A 58 54.68 41.93 10.52
CA GLY A 58 55.05 43.04 9.60
C GLY A 58 56.29 42.75 8.70
N GLY A 59 56.25 43.10 7.39
CA GLY A 59 57.35 42.97 6.38
C GLY A 59 57.62 41.54 5.87
N GLY A 60 58.12 41.21 4.66
CA GLY A 60 58.59 41.88 3.41
C GLY A 60 59.20 40.79 2.47
N LEU A 61 59.65 40.94 1.21
CA LEU A 61 59.69 42.00 0.17
C LEU A 61 60.15 41.35 -1.18
N VAL A 62 59.76 41.89 -2.37
CA VAL A 62 60.50 41.83 -3.68
C VAL A 62 60.57 40.45 -4.42
N ARG A 63 60.41 40.28 -5.76
CA ARG A 63 60.31 41.16 -6.96
C ARG A 63 59.44 40.57 -8.09
N GLN A 64 59.08 41.41 -9.08
CA GLN A 64 58.24 41.16 -10.28
C GLN A 64 59.11 41.15 -11.58
N PRO A 65 58.61 40.83 -12.80
CA PRO A 65 57.76 41.77 -13.57
C PRO A 65 56.66 41.16 -14.49
N GLU A 66 55.73 42.02 -14.94
CA GLU A 66 54.70 41.75 -15.97
C GLU A 66 55.14 42.21 -17.39
N PRO A 67 54.28 42.15 -18.45
CA PRO A 67 53.30 43.25 -18.65
C PRO A 67 51.91 42.90 -19.26
N GLY A 68 50.84 43.37 -18.62
CA GLY A 68 49.94 44.40 -19.20
C GLY A 68 48.62 44.01 -19.90
N GLY A 69 47.55 44.82 -19.68
CA GLY A 69 46.48 45.04 -20.69
C GLY A 69 45.00 45.06 -20.27
N ASP A 70 44.58 46.01 -19.43
CA ASP A 70 43.24 46.62 -19.31
C ASP A 70 41.90 45.82 -19.41
N ARG A 71 41.32 45.58 -18.21
CA ARG A 71 40.02 46.09 -17.72
C ARG A 71 38.80 46.22 -18.67
N ASP A 72 37.85 45.31 -18.45
CA ASP A 72 36.46 45.56 -18.02
C ASP A 72 35.49 46.40 -18.90
N SER A 73 34.36 45.80 -19.26
CA SER A 73 33.15 46.45 -19.78
C SER A 73 31.94 45.51 -19.67
N ASP A 74 31.30 45.53 -18.50
CA ASP A 74 30.06 44.80 -18.21
C ASP A 74 28.86 45.42 -18.97
N ALA A 75 28.24 44.67 -19.88
CA ALA A 75 27.01 45.06 -20.57
C ALA A 75 26.20 43.83 -21.06
N PRO A 76 24.88 43.74 -20.77
CA PRO A 76 24.08 42.58 -21.16
C PRO A 76 23.72 42.60 -22.65
N PRO A 77 23.73 41.43 -23.35
CA PRO A 77 23.42 41.36 -24.77
C PRO A 77 21.95 41.68 -25.06
N LYS A 78 21.73 42.60 -26.01
CA LYS A 78 20.41 43.15 -26.36
C LYS A 78 19.50 42.10 -27.03
N LYS A 79 18.22 42.08 -26.64
CA LYS A 79 17.15 41.32 -27.31
C LYS A 79 17.15 41.59 -28.84
N ARG A 80 17.34 40.54 -29.65
CA ARG A 80 16.99 40.58 -31.08
C ARG A 80 15.49 40.29 -31.24
N LEU A 81 14.78 41.17 -31.95
CA LEU A 81 13.40 40.91 -32.36
C LEU A 81 13.35 39.79 -33.40
N LYS A 82 12.29 38.99 -33.37
CA LYS A 82 11.99 37.96 -34.37
C LYS A 82 10.81 38.43 -35.23
N LEU A 83 11.04 38.54 -36.54
CA LEU A 83 9.98 38.76 -37.53
C LEU A 83 9.40 37.41 -37.98
N PRO A 84 8.12 37.36 -38.41
CA PRO A 84 7.42 36.11 -38.73
C PRO A 84 7.56 35.72 -40.22
N GLY A 85 7.60 34.41 -40.50
CA GLY A 85 7.50 33.86 -41.85
C GLY A 85 8.14 32.48 -41.98
N GLY A 86 7.43 31.55 -42.63
CA GLY A 86 7.94 30.19 -42.92
C GLY A 86 7.48 29.13 -41.90
N ALA A 87 6.36 28.47 -42.20
CA ALA A 87 6.02 27.20 -41.58
C ALA A 87 6.79 26.06 -42.27
N GLU A 88 7.23 25.08 -41.47
CA GLU A 88 7.53 23.66 -41.76
C GLU A 88 8.71 23.19 -40.88
N GLY A 89 8.56 22.03 -40.22
CA GLY A 89 9.59 21.45 -39.33
C GLY A 89 9.31 21.42 -37.82
N GLY A 90 8.04 21.48 -37.39
CA GLY A 90 7.65 21.40 -35.98
C GLY A 90 7.33 19.98 -35.48
N GLY A 91 8.34 19.11 -35.31
CA GLY A 91 8.10 17.71 -34.86
C GLY A 91 9.20 17.03 -34.03
N GLY A 92 10.47 17.44 -34.14
CA GLY A 92 11.60 16.74 -33.49
C GLY A 92 11.93 17.16 -32.04
N GLY A 93 11.18 18.10 -31.46
CA GLY A 93 11.53 18.71 -30.17
C GLY A 93 10.99 17.99 -28.92
N GLY A 94 9.80 17.39 -29.00
CA GLY A 94 9.08 16.79 -27.86
C GLY A 94 9.74 15.51 -27.36
N VAL A 95 9.92 14.54 -28.26
CA VAL A 95 10.59 13.24 -27.99
C VAL A 95 11.94 13.44 -27.28
N LYS A 96 12.77 14.39 -27.77
CA LYS A 96 14.08 14.71 -27.19
C LYS A 96 14.02 15.38 -25.81
N LEU A 97 12.87 15.89 -25.38
CA LEU A 97 12.64 16.34 -24.00
C LEU A 97 12.11 15.19 -23.14
N GLU A 98 11.15 14.42 -23.63
CA GLU A 98 10.55 13.27 -22.94
C GLU A 98 11.59 12.21 -22.56
N GLU A 99 12.49 11.84 -23.48
CA GLU A 99 13.63 10.93 -23.23
C GLU A 99 14.57 11.44 -22.12
N ARG A 100 14.80 12.77 -22.06
CA ARG A 100 15.62 13.40 -21.01
C ARG A 100 14.89 13.51 -19.68
N LEU A 101 13.57 13.66 -19.69
CA LEU A 101 12.76 13.61 -18.48
C LEU A 101 12.69 12.18 -17.93
N TYR A 102 12.63 11.16 -18.79
CA TYR A 102 12.69 9.76 -18.39
C TYR A 102 13.94 9.50 -17.52
N SER A 103 15.13 9.82 -18.03
CA SER A 103 16.39 9.53 -17.31
C SER A 103 16.57 10.33 -16.01
N VAL A 104 15.99 11.53 -15.91
CA VAL A 104 16.07 12.39 -14.71
C VAL A 104 15.03 12.01 -13.65
N LEU A 105 13.85 11.54 -14.06
CA LEU A 105 12.73 11.24 -13.14
C LEU A 105 12.68 9.77 -12.69
N CYS A 106 13.52 8.90 -13.24
CA CYS A 106 13.64 7.50 -12.81
C CYS A 106 14.01 7.37 -11.32
N CYS A 107 13.51 6.30 -10.70
CA CYS A 107 13.96 5.92 -9.36
C CYS A 107 15.43 5.47 -9.40
N THR A 108 16.27 5.98 -8.49
CA THR A 108 17.69 5.64 -8.40
C THR A 108 18.00 4.21 -7.91
N VAL A 109 16.97 3.36 -7.79
CA VAL A 109 17.08 1.97 -7.31
C VAL A 109 16.64 0.98 -8.37
N CYS A 110 15.41 1.09 -8.88
CA CYS A 110 14.92 0.22 -9.97
C CYS A 110 15.18 0.77 -11.38
N LEU A 111 15.71 2.00 -11.50
CA LEU A 111 16.01 2.69 -12.76
C LEU A 111 14.80 2.85 -13.72
N ASP A 112 13.59 2.69 -13.18
CA ASP A 112 12.31 2.80 -13.88
C ASP A 112 11.51 4.02 -13.39
N LEU A 113 10.57 4.49 -14.20
CA LEU A 113 9.69 5.61 -13.84
C LEU A 113 8.68 5.18 -12.77
N PRO A 114 8.54 5.93 -11.66
CA PRO A 114 7.63 5.55 -10.58
C PRO A 114 6.16 5.44 -11.00
N LYS A 115 5.51 4.33 -10.63
CA LYS A 115 4.08 4.07 -10.89
C LYS A 115 3.13 4.58 -9.79
N ALA A 116 3.69 5.10 -8.70
CA ALA A 116 2.99 5.51 -7.49
C ALA A 116 3.80 6.62 -6.79
N SER A 117 3.63 6.81 -5.47
CA SER A 117 4.30 7.86 -4.71
C SER A 117 5.82 7.89 -4.90
N VAL A 118 6.39 9.10 -4.95
CA VAL A 118 7.83 9.33 -5.11
C VAL A 118 8.39 10.01 -3.87
N TYR A 119 9.46 9.47 -3.32
CA TYR A 119 10.18 10.02 -2.19
C TYR A 119 11.51 10.60 -2.64
N GLN A 120 11.84 11.79 -2.15
CA GLN A 120 13.09 12.49 -2.45
C GLN A 120 13.93 12.56 -1.17
N CYS A 121 15.22 12.21 -1.26
CA CYS A 121 16.15 12.42 -0.14
C CYS A 121 16.53 13.90 -0.01
N THR A 122 17.12 14.29 1.12
CA THR A 122 17.51 15.69 1.39
C THR A 122 18.42 16.30 0.31
N ASN A 123 19.20 15.46 -0.38
CA ASN A 123 20.10 15.87 -1.48
C ASN A 123 19.49 15.75 -2.89
N GLY A 124 18.20 15.40 -3.03
CA GLY A 124 17.48 15.43 -4.31
C GLY A 124 17.29 14.11 -5.05
N HIS A 125 17.84 12.99 -4.59
CA HIS A 125 17.68 11.69 -5.26
C HIS A 125 16.28 11.10 -5.08
N LEU A 126 15.72 10.57 -6.17
CA LEU A 126 14.34 10.08 -6.26
C LEU A 126 14.25 8.55 -6.05
N MET A 127 13.31 8.13 -5.21
CA MET A 127 13.01 6.73 -4.90
C MET A 127 11.51 6.49 -5.04
N CYS A 128 11.10 5.48 -5.81
CA CYS A 128 9.70 5.08 -5.84
C CYS A 128 9.29 4.47 -4.47
N ALA A 129 8.00 4.53 -4.13
CA ALA A 129 7.49 4.02 -2.85
C ALA A 129 7.95 2.59 -2.52
N GLY A 130 7.94 1.67 -3.49
CA GLY A 130 8.37 0.29 -3.32
C GLY A 130 9.85 0.18 -2.92
N CYS A 131 10.74 0.80 -3.69
CA CYS A 131 12.17 0.79 -3.40
C CYS A 131 12.53 1.54 -2.11
N PHE A 132 11.87 2.65 -1.82
CA PHE A 132 12.06 3.38 -0.56
C PHE A 132 11.69 2.50 0.65
N ILE A 133 10.52 1.85 0.62
CA ILE A 133 10.09 0.93 1.67
C ILE A 133 11.02 -0.30 1.78
N HIS A 134 11.51 -0.83 0.65
CA HIS A 134 12.50 -1.91 0.65
C HIS A 134 13.81 -1.50 1.35
N LEU A 135 14.38 -0.34 1.03
CA LEU A 135 15.60 0.16 1.68
C LEU A 135 15.43 0.34 3.20
N LEU A 136 14.26 0.82 3.65
CA LEU A 136 13.96 0.95 5.08
C LEU A 136 13.83 -0.42 5.78
N ALA A 137 13.23 -1.41 5.11
CA ALA A 137 13.13 -2.78 5.62
C ALA A 137 14.50 -3.51 5.65
N ASP A 138 15.33 -3.32 4.62
CA ASP A 138 16.69 -3.87 4.56
C ASP A 138 17.56 -3.36 5.71
N ALA A 139 17.58 -2.03 5.92
CA ALA A 139 18.31 -1.42 7.02
C ALA A 139 17.83 -1.93 8.39
N ARG A 140 16.50 -2.08 8.56
CA ARG A 140 15.91 -2.67 9.78
C ARG A 140 16.39 -4.11 10.01
N LEU A 141 16.44 -4.94 8.98
CA LEU A 141 16.88 -6.34 9.07
C LEU A 141 18.39 -6.49 9.28
N LYS A 142 19.21 -5.53 8.83
CA LYS A 142 20.66 -5.50 9.01
C LYS A 142 21.14 -4.82 10.28
N GLU A 143 20.25 -4.17 11.05
CA GLU A 143 20.63 -3.29 12.16
C GLU A 143 21.44 -2.04 11.73
N GLU A 144 21.28 -1.65 10.47
CA GLU A 144 21.97 -0.51 9.87
C GLU A 144 21.08 0.74 9.83
N GLN A 145 21.71 1.91 9.72
CA GLN A 145 20.98 3.13 9.38
C GLN A 145 20.62 3.11 7.88
N ALA A 146 19.34 3.37 7.57
CA ALA A 146 18.92 3.47 6.18
C ALA A 146 19.55 4.70 5.51
N THR A 147 20.18 4.51 4.35
CA THR A 147 20.85 5.57 3.60
C THR A 147 20.45 5.58 2.12
N CYS A 148 20.54 6.74 1.48
CA CYS A 148 20.31 6.90 0.05
C CYS A 148 21.40 6.17 -0.75
N PRO A 149 21.08 5.28 -1.70
CA PRO A 149 22.10 4.52 -2.45
C PRO A 149 23.11 5.39 -3.21
N ASN A 150 22.69 6.56 -3.71
CA ASN A 150 23.55 7.45 -4.48
C ASN A 150 24.47 8.32 -3.60
N CYS A 151 23.91 9.05 -2.64
CA CYS A 151 24.66 10.05 -1.85
C CYS A 151 24.88 9.68 -0.38
N ARG A 152 24.44 8.51 0.06
CA ARG A 152 24.63 7.94 1.41
C ARG A 152 24.11 8.80 2.58
N CYS A 153 23.35 9.85 2.31
CA CYS A 153 22.67 10.61 3.36
C CYS A 153 21.63 9.71 4.05
N GLU A 154 21.30 10.02 5.31
CA GLU A 154 20.25 9.32 6.04
C GLU A 154 18.90 9.43 5.28
N ILE A 155 18.14 8.34 5.24
CA ILE A 155 16.77 8.32 4.73
C ILE A 155 15.82 7.73 5.78
N SER A 156 14.63 8.33 5.91
CA SER A 156 13.58 7.85 6.80
C SER A 156 12.24 8.46 6.39
N LYS A 157 11.12 7.90 6.89
CA LYS A 157 9.77 8.41 6.61
C LYS A 157 9.55 9.88 7.03
N SER A 158 10.43 10.45 7.87
CA SER A 158 10.39 11.85 8.32
C SER A 158 11.45 12.75 7.67
N LEU A 159 12.52 12.20 7.12
CA LEU A 159 13.59 12.96 6.44
C LEU A 159 13.36 13.09 4.93
N CYS A 160 12.75 12.09 4.30
CA CYS A 160 12.45 12.13 2.87
C CYS A 160 11.06 12.74 2.62
N CYS A 161 10.99 13.73 1.74
CA CYS A 161 9.72 14.34 1.35
C CYS A 161 9.05 13.54 0.23
N ARG A 162 7.71 13.52 0.19
CA ARG A 162 6.95 13.00 -0.95
C ARG A 162 6.88 14.07 -2.03
N ASN A 163 7.44 13.82 -3.21
CA ASN A 163 7.52 14.79 -4.29
C ASN A 163 6.31 14.68 -5.25
N LEU A 164 5.24 15.37 -4.90
CA LEU A 164 4.01 15.45 -5.70
C LEU A 164 4.21 16.11 -7.08
N ALA A 165 5.25 16.94 -7.26
CA ALA A 165 5.54 17.56 -8.55
C ALA A 165 6.13 16.54 -9.54
N VAL A 166 7.03 15.67 -9.06
CA VAL A 166 7.55 14.53 -9.84
C VAL A 166 6.44 13.53 -10.12
N GLU A 167 5.56 13.21 -9.16
CA GLU A 167 4.41 12.32 -9.39
C GLU A 167 3.53 12.82 -10.55
N LYS A 168 3.21 14.13 -10.56
CA LYS A 168 2.45 14.76 -11.67
C LYS A 168 3.24 14.78 -12.99
N ALA A 169 4.54 15.11 -12.96
CA ALA A 169 5.34 15.12 -14.18
C ALA A 169 5.44 13.72 -14.82
N VAL A 170 5.61 12.67 -14.01
CA VAL A 170 5.66 11.29 -14.48
C VAL A 170 4.29 10.79 -14.97
N SER A 171 3.17 11.29 -14.42
CA SER A 171 1.83 10.93 -14.87
C SER A 171 1.49 11.45 -16.27
N GLU A 172 2.08 12.56 -16.69
CA GLU A 172 1.87 13.12 -18.04
C GLU A 172 2.81 12.52 -19.11
N LEU A 173 3.91 11.89 -18.70
CA LEU A 173 4.82 11.22 -19.64
C LEU A 173 4.12 10.04 -20.35
N PRO A 174 4.42 9.80 -21.64
CA PRO A 174 3.82 8.71 -22.39
C PRO A 174 4.21 7.33 -21.83
N SER A 175 3.30 6.38 -22.02
CA SER A 175 3.47 4.96 -21.75
C SER A 175 2.58 4.15 -22.70
N GLU A 176 3.06 2.98 -23.10
CA GLU A 176 2.35 2.11 -24.04
C GLU A 176 1.27 1.27 -23.34
N CYS A 177 0.16 1.06 -24.04
CA CYS A 177 -0.86 0.12 -23.64
C CYS A 177 -0.42 -1.31 -23.98
N GLY A 178 -0.27 -2.17 -22.97
CA GLY A 178 0.10 -3.59 -23.16
C GLY A 178 -0.92 -4.47 -23.88
N PHE A 179 -2.00 -3.91 -24.44
CA PHE A 179 -2.96 -4.60 -25.30
C PHE A 179 -2.87 -4.10 -26.75
N CYS A 180 -3.05 -2.80 -26.98
CA CYS A 180 -3.11 -2.21 -28.33
C CYS A 180 -1.79 -1.56 -28.80
N MET A 181 -0.74 -1.57 -27.96
CA MET A 181 0.59 -0.96 -28.18
C MET A 181 0.60 0.54 -28.51
N ARG A 182 -0.53 1.25 -28.35
CA ARG A 182 -0.60 2.71 -28.53
C ARG A 182 -0.12 3.44 -27.29
N GLN A 183 0.47 4.62 -27.48
CA GLN A 183 0.96 5.48 -26.41
C GLN A 183 -0.14 6.38 -25.85
N PHE A 184 -0.20 6.50 -24.53
CA PHE A 184 -1.08 7.40 -23.78
C PHE A 184 -0.31 8.02 -22.61
N PRO A 185 -0.73 9.20 -22.10
CA PRO A 185 -0.27 9.68 -20.78
C PRO A 185 -0.53 8.60 -19.71
N ARG A 186 0.42 8.38 -18.80
CA ARG A 186 0.25 7.39 -17.71
C ARG A 186 -1.01 7.63 -16.90
N SER A 187 -1.40 8.88 -16.68
CA SER A 187 -2.63 9.29 -15.98
C SER A 187 -3.92 8.77 -16.63
N LEU A 188 -3.92 8.51 -17.94
CA LEU A 188 -5.07 7.99 -18.69
C LEU A 188 -4.99 6.48 -18.98
N LEU A 189 -3.82 5.87 -18.79
CA LEU A 189 -3.54 4.50 -19.26
C LEU A 189 -4.41 3.44 -18.58
N GLU A 190 -4.63 3.53 -17.26
CA GLU A 190 -5.48 2.58 -16.52
C GLU A 190 -6.93 2.62 -17.02
N ARG A 191 -7.49 3.83 -17.16
CA ARG A 191 -8.84 4.07 -17.68
C ARG A 191 -8.96 3.55 -19.12
N HIS A 192 -7.97 3.83 -19.97
CA HIS A 192 -7.91 3.28 -21.32
C HIS A 192 -7.94 1.75 -21.32
N GLN A 193 -7.02 1.10 -20.58
CA GLN A 193 -6.91 -0.36 -20.50
C GLN A 193 -8.18 -1.04 -19.98
N LYS A 194 -8.89 -0.41 -19.06
CA LYS A 194 -10.08 -0.97 -18.41
C LYS A 194 -11.38 -0.75 -19.20
N GLU A 195 -11.53 0.41 -19.83
CA GLU A 195 -12.84 0.89 -20.32
C GLU A 195 -12.86 1.19 -21.84
N GLU A 196 -11.78 1.74 -22.41
CA GLU A 196 -11.79 2.27 -23.80
C GLU A 196 -11.09 1.37 -24.83
N CYS A 197 -10.09 0.60 -24.39
CA CYS A 197 -9.23 -0.19 -25.27
C CYS A 197 -10.02 -1.31 -25.94
N GLN A 198 -9.98 -1.39 -27.27
CA GLN A 198 -10.67 -2.43 -28.05
C GLN A 198 -10.01 -3.81 -27.90
N ASP A 199 -8.75 -3.84 -27.47
CA ASP A 199 -7.94 -5.06 -27.32
C ASP A 199 -7.86 -5.51 -25.86
N ARG A 200 -8.56 -4.81 -24.94
CA ARG A 200 -8.62 -5.21 -23.53
C ARG A 200 -9.27 -6.58 -23.39
N VAL A 201 -8.75 -7.38 -22.45
CA VAL A 201 -9.33 -8.69 -22.11
C VAL A 201 -10.69 -8.47 -21.44
N THR A 202 -11.73 -9.01 -22.06
CA THR A 202 -13.11 -9.01 -21.54
C THR A 202 -13.63 -10.42 -21.39
N ARG A 203 -14.85 -10.55 -20.86
CA ARG A 203 -15.48 -11.83 -20.49
C ARG A 203 -16.91 -11.83 -21.01
N CYS A 204 -17.35 -12.96 -21.55
CA CYS A 204 -18.72 -13.12 -22.05
C CYS A 204 -19.76 -12.84 -20.95
N LYS A 205 -20.90 -12.20 -21.28
CA LYS A 205 -22.03 -12.04 -20.33
C LYS A 205 -22.51 -13.39 -19.76
N TYR A 206 -22.39 -14.46 -20.53
CA TYR A 206 -22.72 -15.83 -20.13
C TYR A 206 -21.68 -16.50 -19.22
N LYS A 207 -20.63 -15.78 -18.76
CA LYS A 207 -19.73 -16.28 -17.71
C LYS A 207 -20.49 -16.68 -16.42
N ARG A 208 -21.64 -16.05 -16.15
CA ARG A 208 -22.51 -16.42 -15.01
C ARG A 208 -23.10 -17.84 -15.11
N ILE A 209 -23.16 -18.40 -16.33
CA ILE A 209 -23.55 -19.79 -16.62
C ILE A 209 -22.34 -20.60 -17.13
N GLY A 210 -21.17 -20.33 -16.57
CA GLY A 210 -19.97 -21.13 -16.81
C GLY A 210 -19.26 -20.90 -18.15
N CYS A 211 -19.59 -19.86 -18.94
CA CYS A 211 -18.82 -19.58 -20.16
C CYS A 211 -17.36 -19.22 -19.83
N PRO A 212 -16.36 -19.97 -20.32
CA PRO A 212 -14.96 -19.76 -19.97
C PRO A 212 -14.30 -18.67 -20.84
N TRP A 213 -14.96 -18.21 -21.90
CA TRP A 213 -14.39 -17.30 -22.90
C TRP A 213 -13.87 -15.99 -22.28
N GLN A 214 -12.61 -15.69 -22.56
CA GLN A 214 -11.98 -14.40 -22.29
C GLN A 214 -11.15 -14.03 -23.53
N GLY A 215 -11.34 -12.82 -24.05
CA GLY A 215 -10.70 -12.38 -25.29
C GLY A 215 -10.79 -10.86 -25.47
N PRO A 216 -10.22 -10.33 -26.58
CA PRO A 216 -10.30 -8.92 -26.94
C PRO A 216 -11.75 -8.42 -26.97
N PHE A 217 -12.00 -7.19 -26.52
CA PHE A 217 -13.35 -6.62 -26.51
C PHE A 217 -13.99 -6.55 -27.90
N HIS A 218 -13.21 -6.29 -28.95
CA HIS A 218 -13.75 -6.22 -30.31
C HIS A 218 -14.31 -7.58 -30.81
N GLU A 219 -13.85 -8.71 -30.26
CA GLU A 219 -14.38 -10.06 -30.56
C GLU A 219 -15.60 -10.43 -29.70
N LEU A 220 -15.87 -9.73 -28.59
CA LEU A 220 -16.92 -10.06 -27.64
C LEU A 220 -18.30 -10.17 -28.30
N THR A 221 -18.64 -9.24 -29.20
CA THR A 221 -19.95 -9.22 -29.88
C THR A 221 -20.14 -10.45 -30.78
N VAL A 222 -19.07 -10.90 -31.45
CA VAL A 222 -19.09 -12.09 -32.31
C VAL A 222 -19.26 -13.33 -31.44
N HIS A 223 -18.43 -13.46 -30.41
CA HIS A 223 -18.53 -14.57 -29.45
C HIS A 223 -19.91 -14.63 -28.77
N GLU A 224 -20.50 -13.50 -28.39
CA GLU A 224 -21.81 -13.49 -27.74
C GLU A 224 -22.97 -13.88 -28.67
N ALA A 225 -22.83 -13.71 -29.98
CA ALA A 225 -23.79 -14.19 -30.98
C ALA A 225 -23.64 -15.71 -31.24
N GLU A 226 -22.42 -16.22 -31.17
CA GLU A 226 -22.07 -17.63 -31.41
C GLU A 226 -21.97 -18.47 -30.12
N CYS A 227 -22.25 -17.88 -28.95
CA CYS A 227 -22.05 -18.54 -27.67
C CYS A 227 -23.00 -19.73 -27.52
N THR A 228 -22.44 -20.92 -27.25
CA THR A 228 -23.23 -22.16 -27.07
C THR A 228 -23.76 -22.33 -25.64
N HIS A 229 -23.26 -21.58 -24.67
CA HIS A 229 -23.68 -21.71 -23.26
C HIS A 229 -25.18 -21.44 -23.00
N PRO A 230 -25.87 -20.51 -23.70
CA PRO A 230 -27.31 -20.31 -23.56
C PRO A 230 -28.16 -21.49 -24.05
N THR A 231 -27.61 -22.37 -24.89
CA THR A 231 -28.31 -23.53 -25.47
C THR A 231 -27.85 -24.87 -24.89
N LYS A 232 -26.86 -24.88 -23.98
CA LYS A 232 -26.45 -26.06 -23.22
C LYS A 232 -27.59 -26.57 -22.33
N THR A 233 -27.63 -27.88 -22.14
CA THR A 233 -28.61 -28.51 -21.26
C THR A 233 -28.32 -28.21 -19.79
N GLY A 234 -29.34 -28.31 -18.94
CA GLY A 234 -29.19 -28.07 -17.50
C GLY A 234 -28.08 -28.92 -16.87
N ASN A 235 -27.96 -30.20 -17.25
CA ASN A 235 -26.94 -31.11 -16.71
C ASN A 235 -25.50 -30.63 -17.02
N GLU A 236 -25.22 -30.20 -18.25
CA GLU A 236 -23.90 -29.68 -18.66
C GLU A 236 -23.55 -28.36 -17.97
N LEU A 237 -24.57 -27.55 -17.63
CA LEU A 237 -24.37 -26.31 -16.88
C LEU A 237 -24.19 -26.59 -15.38
N MET A 238 -24.86 -27.59 -14.81
CA MET A 238 -24.77 -27.95 -13.39
C MET A 238 -23.36 -28.35 -12.96
N GLU A 239 -22.59 -29.05 -13.81
CA GLU A 239 -21.19 -29.40 -13.50
C GLU A 239 -20.31 -28.13 -13.35
N ILE A 240 -20.39 -27.21 -14.32
CA ILE A 240 -19.59 -25.97 -14.30
C ILE A 240 -20.06 -25.02 -13.20
N LEU A 241 -21.38 -24.98 -12.95
CA LEU A 241 -21.97 -24.19 -11.87
C LEU A 241 -21.59 -24.75 -10.50
N ASP A 242 -21.47 -26.07 -10.30
CA ASP A 242 -21.03 -26.61 -9.01
C ASP A 242 -19.57 -26.26 -8.70
N GLU A 243 -18.66 -26.23 -9.68
CA GLU A 243 -17.28 -25.73 -9.44
C GLU A 243 -17.27 -24.24 -9.00
N MET A 244 -18.07 -23.41 -9.67
CA MET A 244 -18.23 -21.99 -9.33
C MET A 244 -18.85 -21.83 -7.93
N ASP A 245 -19.89 -22.59 -7.63
CA ASP A 245 -20.57 -22.61 -6.35
C ASP A 245 -19.67 -23.16 -5.25
N GLN A 246 -18.88 -24.20 -5.48
CA GLN A 246 -17.91 -24.72 -4.50
C GLN A 246 -16.85 -23.67 -4.16
N THR A 247 -16.39 -22.90 -5.15
CA THR A 247 -15.45 -21.81 -4.93
C THR A 247 -16.07 -20.70 -4.09
N HIS A 248 -17.28 -20.26 -4.46
CA HIS A 248 -18.02 -19.24 -3.71
C HIS A 248 -18.45 -19.73 -2.31
N LYS A 249 -18.83 -21.00 -2.15
CA LYS A 249 -19.10 -21.67 -0.86
C LYS A 249 -17.86 -21.65 0.03
N LYS A 250 -16.65 -21.90 -0.48
CA LYS A 250 -15.40 -21.82 0.30
C LYS A 250 -15.10 -20.39 0.78
N GLU A 251 -15.30 -19.39 -0.06
CA GLU A 251 -15.17 -17.98 0.35
C GLU A 251 -16.23 -17.60 1.40
N MET A 252 -17.49 -17.97 1.16
CA MET A 252 -18.60 -17.69 2.07
C MET A 252 -18.48 -18.46 3.40
N GLN A 253 -17.89 -19.67 3.40
CA GLN A 253 -17.61 -20.44 4.61
C GLN A 253 -16.70 -19.69 5.58
N LEU A 254 -15.70 -18.95 5.09
CA LEU A 254 -14.85 -18.12 5.94
C LEU A 254 -15.65 -16.98 6.59
N TYR A 255 -16.47 -16.25 5.82
CA TYR A 255 -17.34 -15.21 6.35
C TYR A 255 -18.35 -15.77 7.36
N ASN A 256 -19.04 -16.87 7.04
CA ASN A 256 -19.98 -17.54 7.93
C ASN A 256 -19.30 -18.03 9.21
N SER A 257 -18.06 -18.53 9.13
CA SER A 257 -17.28 -18.91 10.31
C SER A 257 -16.97 -17.70 11.19
N ILE A 258 -16.56 -16.57 10.61
CA ILE A 258 -16.33 -15.32 11.35
C ILE A 258 -17.64 -14.82 11.99
N PHE A 259 -18.77 -14.84 11.29
CA PHE A 259 -20.07 -14.48 11.87
C PHE A 259 -20.52 -15.43 12.99
N GLY A 260 -20.22 -16.73 12.87
CA GLY A 260 -20.43 -17.71 13.95
C GLY A 260 -19.61 -17.39 15.19
N LEU A 261 -18.31 -17.09 15.03
CA LEU A 261 -17.44 -16.64 16.13
C LEU A 261 -17.92 -15.33 16.77
N LEU A 262 -18.42 -14.39 15.97
CA LEU A 262 -19.04 -13.15 16.46
C LEU A 262 -20.35 -13.37 17.25
N SER A 263 -20.86 -14.59 17.30
CA SER A 263 -22.05 -14.97 18.08
C SER A 263 -21.71 -15.55 19.47
N PHE A 264 -20.43 -15.70 19.83
CA PHE A 264 -20.03 -16.18 21.16
C PHE A 264 -20.16 -15.08 22.23
N GLU A 265 -20.40 -15.47 23.48
CA GLU A 265 -20.47 -14.54 24.62
C GLU A 265 -19.09 -13.91 24.91
N LYS A 266 -18.01 -14.71 24.78
CA LYS A 266 -16.65 -14.33 25.18
C LYS A 266 -15.78 -13.94 23.99
N ILE A 267 -16.00 -12.71 23.52
CA ILE A 267 -15.22 -12.09 22.44
C ILE A 267 -14.26 -11.06 23.03
N GLY A 268 -12.99 -11.22 22.70
CA GLY A 268 -11.90 -10.32 23.05
C GLY A 268 -11.38 -9.59 21.82
N TYR A 269 -11.31 -8.26 21.90
CA TYR A 269 -10.67 -7.40 20.89
C TYR A 269 -9.60 -6.56 21.55
N THR A 270 -8.43 -6.43 20.89
CA THR A 270 -7.42 -5.44 21.27
C THR A 270 -6.53 -5.06 20.09
N GLU A 271 -6.00 -3.85 20.12
CA GLU A 271 -4.93 -3.43 19.21
C GLU A 271 -3.58 -3.80 19.83
N VAL A 272 -2.76 -4.53 19.08
CA VAL A 272 -1.48 -5.05 19.55
C VAL A 272 -0.31 -4.36 18.85
N GLN A 273 0.64 -3.88 19.63
CA GLN A 273 1.86 -3.25 19.13
C GLN A 273 3.06 -4.17 19.33
N PHE A 274 3.53 -4.74 18.22
CA PHE A 274 4.76 -5.51 18.12
C PHE A 274 5.96 -4.57 18.10
N ARG A 275 6.84 -4.72 19.11
CA ARG A 275 8.09 -3.96 19.23
C ARG A 275 9.26 -4.84 18.80
N PRO A 276 10.22 -4.33 18.02
CA PRO A 276 11.38 -5.09 17.59
C PRO A 276 12.32 -5.36 18.77
N TYR A 277 12.88 -6.57 18.83
CA TYR A 277 14.00 -6.95 19.67
C TYR A 277 14.96 -7.85 18.88
N ARG A 278 16.17 -8.06 19.40
CA ARG A 278 17.16 -8.95 18.78
C ARG A 278 17.70 -9.96 19.77
N THR A 279 18.23 -11.06 19.25
CA THR A 279 18.99 -12.05 20.02
C THR A 279 20.47 -11.67 20.07
N ASP A 280 21.13 -11.99 21.18
CA ASP A 280 22.59 -11.85 21.39
C ASP A 280 23.41 -12.93 20.63
N ASP A 281 22.86 -13.44 19.52
CA ASP A 281 23.53 -14.38 18.62
C ASP A 281 24.65 -13.68 17.83
N PHE A 282 25.67 -14.42 17.40
CA PHE A 282 26.73 -13.91 16.51
C PHE A 282 26.19 -13.31 15.19
N ILE A 283 25.01 -13.76 14.74
CA ILE A 283 24.21 -13.09 13.71
C ILE A 283 22.93 -12.63 14.39
N THR A 284 22.82 -11.34 14.72
CA THR A 284 21.66 -10.82 15.44
C THR A 284 20.39 -11.02 14.60
N ARG A 285 19.40 -11.74 15.16
CA ARG A 285 18.13 -12.00 14.46
C ARG A 285 17.07 -11.01 14.91
N LEU A 286 16.34 -10.42 13.96
CA LEU A 286 15.21 -9.54 14.25
C LEU A 286 13.96 -10.36 14.59
N TYR A 287 13.46 -10.16 15.81
CA TYR A 287 12.18 -10.66 16.28
C TYR A 287 11.29 -9.48 16.69
N TYR A 288 10.01 -9.76 16.90
CA TYR A 288 9.05 -8.81 17.42
C TYR A 288 8.26 -9.42 18.57
N GLU A 289 8.03 -8.66 19.64
CA GLU A 289 7.21 -9.06 20.77
C GLU A 289 6.26 -7.93 21.17
N THR A 290 5.04 -8.26 21.57
CA THR A 290 4.11 -7.28 22.16
C THR A 290 4.38 -7.15 23.67
N PRO A 291 4.22 -5.96 24.27
CA PRO A 291 4.01 -5.86 25.71
C PRO A 291 2.89 -6.82 26.17
N ARG A 292 2.93 -7.25 27.44
CA ARG A 292 1.82 -8.03 28.01
C ARG A 292 0.52 -7.23 27.90
N PHE A 293 -0.52 -7.85 27.34
CA PHE A 293 -1.85 -7.25 27.21
C PHE A 293 -2.90 -8.17 27.82
N THR A 294 -4.03 -7.62 28.28
CA THR A 294 -5.08 -8.36 28.96
C THR A 294 -6.35 -8.39 28.13
N VAL A 295 -6.84 -9.58 27.81
CA VAL A 295 -8.04 -9.83 27.01
C VAL A 295 -8.74 -11.07 27.57
N LEU A 296 -10.08 -11.04 27.67
CA LEU A 296 -10.90 -12.12 28.26
C LEU A 296 -10.44 -12.53 29.68
N ASN A 297 -10.05 -11.55 30.49
CA ASN A 297 -9.49 -11.72 31.84
C ASN A 297 -8.22 -12.59 31.91
N GLN A 298 -7.55 -12.81 30.77
CA GLN A 298 -6.29 -13.52 30.67
C GLN A 298 -5.18 -12.57 30.18
N THR A 299 -3.95 -12.84 30.58
CA THR A 299 -2.76 -12.07 30.20
C THR A 299 -2.03 -12.78 29.07
N TRP A 300 -1.78 -12.06 27.99
CA TRP A 300 -1.25 -12.60 26.74
C TRP A 300 0.03 -11.87 26.29
N VAL A 301 0.81 -12.55 25.46
CA VAL A 301 1.92 -12.00 24.67
C VAL A 301 1.84 -12.60 23.27
N LEU A 302 2.06 -11.79 22.24
CA LEU A 302 2.33 -12.26 20.90
C LEU A 302 3.82 -12.10 20.60
N LYS A 303 4.42 -13.13 19.98
CA LYS A 303 5.75 -13.07 19.36
C LYS A 303 5.61 -13.23 17.86
N ALA A 304 6.53 -12.63 17.10
CA ALA A 304 6.65 -12.82 15.68
C ALA A 304 8.12 -12.90 15.23
N ARG A 305 8.37 -13.71 14.20
CA ARG A 305 9.68 -13.93 13.58
C ARG A 305 9.61 -13.62 12.08
N VAL A 306 10.71 -13.12 11.53
CA VAL A 306 10.84 -12.84 10.09
C VAL A 306 11.41 -14.08 9.39
N ASN A 307 10.88 -14.44 8.23
CA ASN A 307 11.35 -15.55 7.39
C ASN A 307 11.60 -16.86 8.16
N ASP A 308 10.73 -17.20 9.11
CA ASP A 308 10.85 -18.39 9.96
C ASP A 308 12.25 -18.61 10.60
N SER A 309 12.94 -17.52 10.93
CA SER A 309 14.30 -17.51 11.50
C SER A 309 15.40 -18.07 10.57
N GLU A 310 15.20 -17.96 9.24
CA GLU A 310 16.24 -18.16 8.21
C GLU A 310 17.57 -17.50 8.61
N ARG A 311 18.70 -18.13 8.21
CA ARG A 311 20.04 -17.65 8.59
C ARG A 311 20.39 -16.28 8.01
N ASN A 312 19.88 -15.95 6.81
CA ASN A 312 20.21 -14.74 6.05
C ASN A 312 18.95 -14.12 5.38
N PRO A 313 17.96 -13.61 6.14
CA PRO A 313 16.72 -13.05 5.57
C PRO A 313 16.98 -11.85 4.63
N ASN A 314 18.11 -11.17 4.82
CA ASN A 314 18.60 -10.07 3.99
C ASN A 314 18.91 -10.46 2.54
N LEU A 315 19.15 -11.74 2.25
CA LEU A 315 19.46 -12.24 0.90
C LEU A 315 18.21 -12.69 0.13
N SER A 316 17.06 -12.80 0.81
CA SER A 316 15.79 -13.17 0.16
C SER A 316 14.99 -11.92 -0.20
N CYS A 317 14.55 -11.85 -1.46
CA CYS A 317 13.52 -10.91 -1.90
C CYS A 317 12.12 -11.33 -1.45
N LYS A 318 11.93 -12.59 -1.03
CA LYS A 318 10.70 -13.08 -0.40
C LYS A 318 10.79 -12.88 1.11
N ARG A 319 9.83 -12.12 1.65
CA ARG A 319 9.73 -11.83 3.07
C ARG A 319 8.38 -12.26 3.61
N THR A 320 8.41 -12.97 4.73
CA THR A 320 7.25 -13.47 5.47
C THR A 320 7.40 -13.11 6.94
N LEU A 321 6.26 -13.01 7.63
CA LEU A 321 6.18 -12.96 9.08
C LEU A 321 5.38 -14.18 9.53
N SER A 322 5.81 -14.82 10.62
CA SER A 322 5.02 -15.81 11.34
C SER A 322 4.95 -15.43 12.81
N PHE A 323 3.86 -15.79 13.49
CA PHE A 323 3.55 -15.35 14.84
C PHE A 323 3.07 -16.49 15.73
N GLN A 324 3.22 -16.29 17.03
CA GLN A 324 2.89 -17.22 18.10
C GLN A 324 2.08 -16.46 19.16
N LEU A 325 0.95 -17.02 19.59
CA LEU A 325 0.15 -16.50 20.71
C LEU A 325 0.51 -17.26 22.00
N ILE A 326 0.81 -16.51 23.06
CA ILE A 326 1.28 -17.08 24.33
C ILE A 326 0.43 -16.58 25.49
N LEU A 327 -0.18 -17.52 26.20
CA LEU A 327 -0.89 -17.31 27.45
C LEU A 327 0.14 -17.21 28.60
N LYS A 328 0.07 -16.12 29.39
CA LYS A 328 0.98 -15.85 30.52
C LYS A 328 0.29 -15.92 31.89
N SER A 329 -1.03 -15.88 31.94
CA SER A 329 -1.81 -16.18 33.16
C SER A 329 -2.01 -17.69 33.33
N LYS A 330 -2.17 -18.14 34.57
CA LYS A 330 -2.62 -19.51 34.87
C LYS A 330 -4.13 -19.62 34.66
N ILE A 331 -4.58 -20.77 34.18
CA ILE A 331 -6.00 -21.08 33.93
C ILE A 331 -6.45 -22.26 34.77
N ASN A 332 -7.71 -22.23 35.22
CA ASN A 332 -8.28 -23.26 36.10
C ASN A 332 -8.78 -24.50 35.32
N SER A 333 -8.99 -24.35 34.02
CA SER A 333 -9.46 -25.39 33.10
C SER A 333 -8.90 -25.12 31.69
N PRO A 334 -8.78 -26.14 30.83
CA PRO A 334 -8.39 -25.94 29.42
C PRO A 334 -9.28 -24.89 28.74
N MET A 335 -8.65 -24.01 27.97
CA MET A 335 -9.32 -22.89 27.32
C MET A 335 -9.18 -23.03 25.80
N GLU A 336 -10.29 -23.39 25.16
CA GLU A 336 -10.40 -23.51 23.71
C GLU A 336 -10.66 -22.12 23.11
N CYS A 337 -9.79 -21.70 22.17
CA CYS A 337 -9.82 -20.37 21.58
C CYS A 337 -9.67 -20.40 20.06
N SER A 338 -10.50 -19.64 19.37
CA SER A 338 -10.24 -19.19 17.99
C SER A 338 -9.62 -17.80 18.03
N PHE A 339 -8.65 -17.51 17.16
CA PHE A 339 -8.06 -16.17 17.07
C PHE A 339 -7.61 -15.82 15.64
N LEU A 340 -7.54 -14.52 15.35
CA LEU A 340 -6.98 -14.00 14.10
C LEU A 340 -6.32 -12.63 14.30
N LEU A 341 -5.31 -12.36 13.46
CA LEU A 341 -4.67 -11.05 13.34
C LEU A 341 -5.13 -10.35 12.06
N LEU A 342 -5.57 -9.10 12.19
CA LEU A 342 -5.99 -8.21 11.11
C LEU A 342 -5.14 -6.94 11.09
N LYS A 343 -5.25 -6.17 10.00
CA LYS A 343 -4.54 -4.88 9.87
C LYS A 343 -4.95 -3.87 10.95
N GLY A 344 -4.02 -3.02 11.36
CA GLY A 344 -4.29 -1.90 12.28
C GLY A 344 -5.15 -0.77 11.67
N PRO A 345 -5.64 0.18 12.50
CA PRO A 345 -6.46 1.31 12.05
C PRO A 345 -5.76 2.23 11.03
N TYR A 346 -4.46 2.41 11.19
CA TYR A 346 -3.65 3.39 10.44
C TYR A 346 -2.61 2.73 9.53
N ASP A 347 -2.80 1.45 9.21
CA ASP A 347 -1.90 0.71 8.34
C ASP A 347 -2.59 0.33 7.02
N ASP A 348 -1.89 0.61 5.91
CA ASP A 348 -2.33 0.31 4.54
C ASP A 348 -1.93 -1.12 4.11
N VAL A 349 -1.42 -1.91 5.06
CA VAL A 349 -1.02 -3.29 4.83
C VAL A 349 -2.23 -4.20 4.63
N LYS A 350 -2.16 -5.02 3.57
CA LYS A 350 -3.19 -6.00 3.24
C LYS A 350 -2.87 -7.36 3.86
N ILE A 351 -3.78 -7.85 4.70
CA ILE A 351 -3.73 -9.14 5.39
C ILE A 351 -5.05 -9.86 5.14
N ASN A 352 -4.99 -11.11 4.68
CA ASN A 352 -6.17 -11.94 4.48
C ASN A 352 -6.64 -12.52 5.83
N PRO A 353 -7.92 -12.50 6.19
CA PRO A 353 -8.39 -13.11 7.44
C PRO A 353 -8.15 -14.63 7.43
N VAL A 354 -7.47 -15.16 8.44
CA VAL A 354 -7.33 -16.59 8.70
C VAL A 354 -7.61 -16.84 10.18
N ILE A 355 -8.51 -17.79 10.46
CA ILE A 355 -8.87 -18.18 11.83
C ILE A 355 -7.97 -19.35 12.25
N TYR A 356 -7.22 -19.15 13.33
CA TYR A 356 -6.45 -20.20 14.00
C TYR A 356 -7.23 -20.70 15.21
N HIS A 357 -7.07 -21.99 15.53
CA HIS A 357 -7.73 -22.65 16.65
C HIS A 357 -6.69 -23.29 17.55
N PHE A 358 -6.80 -23.13 18.86
CA PHE A 358 -5.88 -23.73 19.82
C PHE A 358 -6.56 -23.97 21.18
N VAL A 359 -6.12 -25.00 21.89
CA VAL A 359 -6.58 -25.30 23.27
C VAL A 359 -5.42 -25.05 24.22
N PHE A 360 -5.50 -23.95 24.97
CA PHE A 360 -4.50 -23.60 25.97
C PHE A 360 -4.70 -24.42 27.25
N THR A 361 -3.61 -24.94 27.82
CA THR A 361 -3.57 -25.53 29.17
C THR A 361 -2.43 -24.89 29.98
N ASN A 362 -2.22 -25.29 31.24
CA ASN A 362 -1.08 -24.78 32.02
C ASN A 362 0.26 -25.40 31.58
N GLU A 363 0.19 -26.56 30.90
CA GLU A 363 1.31 -27.33 30.36
C GLU A 363 1.59 -26.93 28.90
N ASN A 364 0.55 -26.53 28.16
CA ASN A 364 0.63 -26.10 26.76
C ASN A 364 0.03 -24.69 26.62
N ASN A 365 0.83 -23.67 26.93
CA ASN A 365 0.41 -22.28 27.02
C ASN A 365 0.85 -21.41 25.84
N GLU A 366 1.46 -21.98 24.80
CA GLU A 366 1.88 -21.28 23.59
C GLU A 366 1.53 -22.07 22.33
N THR A 367 1.11 -21.36 21.27
CA THR A 367 0.81 -21.98 19.98
C THR A 367 2.09 -22.39 19.26
N ASP A 368 1.97 -23.14 18.17
CA ASP A 368 3.03 -23.15 17.15
C ASP A 368 3.15 -21.77 16.47
N TYR A 369 4.27 -21.54 15.78
CA TYR A 369 4.41 -20.38 14.89
C TYR A 369 3.59 -20.59 13.62
N VAL A 370 2.56 -19.77 13.44
CA VAL A 370 1.69 -19.77 12.26
C VAL A 370 2.02 -18.59 11.34
N PRO A 371 1.94 -18.73 10.01
CA PRO A 371 2.23 -17.63 9.10
C PRO A 371 1.22 -16.49 9.27
N LEU A 372 1.69 -15.24 9.34
CA LEU A 372 0.82 -14.08 9.21
C LEU A 372 0.42 -13.96 7.73
N PRO A 373 -0.87 -14.04 7.37
CA PRO A 373 -1.36 -14.16 5.98
C PRO A 373 -1.33 -12.81 5.22
N ILE A 374 -0.13 -12.24 5.09
CA ILE A 374 0.16 -11.06 4.28
C ILE A 374 0.08 -11.45 2.79
N ILE A 375 -0.53 -10.60 1.96
CA ILE A 375 -0.77 -10.92 0.54
C ILE A 375 0.53 -11.13 -0.25
N ASP A 376 1.56 -10.30 -0.03
CA ASP A 376 2.83 -10.39 -0.73
C ASP A 376 4.01 -9.82 0.10
N SER A 377 5.22 -9.92 -0.45
CA SER A 377 6.42 -9.39 0.19
C SER A 377 6.57 -7.86 0.13
N VAL A 378 5.82 -7.15 -0.72
CA VAL A 378 5.77 -5.67 -0.72
C VAL A 378 5.00 -5.19 0.50
N GLU A 379 3.85 -5.80 0.77
CA GLU A 379 3.05 -5.59 1.98
C GLU A 379 3.86 -5.96 3.25
N CYS A 380 4.62 -7.06 3.22
CA CYS A 380 5.53 -7.43 4.33
C CYS A 380 6.65 -6.38 4.54
N ASN A 381 7.22 -5.84 3.46
CA ASN A 381 8.22 -4.77 3.57
C ASN A 381 7.66 -3.48 4.20
N LYS A 382 6.38 -3.13 3.99
CA LYS A 382 5.76 -1.97 4.67
C LYS A 382 5.76 -2.12 6.20
N LEU A 383 5.46 -3.33 6.70
CA LEU A 383 5.51 -3.68 8.13
C LEU A 383 6.94 -3.59 8.68
N LEU A 384 7.91 -4.19 7.99
CA LEU A 384 9.33 -4.17 8.42
C LEU A 384 9.95 -2.75 8.37
N ALA A 385 9.50 -1.90 7.44
CA ALA A 385 9.89 -0.49 7.35
C ALA A 385 9.25 0.41 8.43
N ALA A 386 8.34 -0.11 9.26
CA ALA A 386 7.80 0.61 10.41
C ALA A 386 8.74 0.54 11.64
N LYS A 387 8.56 1.46 12.60
CA LYS A 387 9.27 1.39 13.89
C LYS A 387 8.71 0.26 14.77
N ASN A 388 7.38 0.18 14.82
CA ASN A 388 6.60 -0.87 15.46
C ASN A 388 5.56 -1.36 14.46
N ILE A 389 5.18 -2.63 14.55
CA ILE A 389 4.08 -3.22 13.77
C ILE A 389 2.80 -3.15 14.61
N ASN A 390 1.71 -2.61 14.06
CA ASN A 390 0.43 -2.46 14.79
C ASN A 390 -0.64 -3.28 14.10
N LEU A 391 -1.17 -4.29 14.79
CA LEU A 391 -2.19 -5.21 14.28
C LEU A 391 -3.40 -5.23 15.22
N ARG A 392 -4.51 -5.81 14.76
CA ARG A 392 -5.72 -6.05 15.55
C ARG A 392 -5.84 -7.53 15.86
N LEU A 393 -5.90 -7.87 17.14
CA LEU A 393 -6.13 -9.23 17.59
C LEU A 393 -7.60 -9.38 17.98
N PHE A 394 -8.23 -10.40 17.40
CA PHE A 394 -9.50 -10.94 17.88
C PHE A 394 -9.24 -12.31 18.49
N ILE A 395 -9.74 -12.52 19.71
CA ILE A 395 -9.75 -13.82 20.41
C ILE A 395 -11.19 -14.16 20.74
N PHE A 396 -11.60 -15.38 20.48
CA PHE A 396 -12.92 -15.93 20.78
C PHE A 396 -12.72 -17.12 21.71
N GLN A 397 -13.22 -17.07 22.94
CA GLN A 397 -13.20 -18.25 23.81
C GLN A 397 -14.43 -19.10 23.51
N ILE A 398 -14.20 -20.35 23.09
CA ILE A 398 -15.27 -21.31 22.84
C ILE A 398 -15.74 -21.84 24.20
N GLN A 399 -17.02 -21.62 24.52
CA GLN A 399 -17.70 -22.31 25.61
C GLN A 399 -18.31 -23.61 25.06
N LYS A 400 -18.22 -24.68 25.85
CA LYS A 400 -18.94 -25.94 25.63
C LYS A 400 -20.20 -25.97 26.50
#